data_AF-A0A362X2K2-F1
#
_entry.id   AF-A0A362X2K2-F1
#
_cell.length_a   1.000
_cell.length_b   1.000
_cell.length_c   1.000
_cell.angle_alpha   90.00
_cell.angle_beta   90.00
_cell.angle_gamma   90.00
#
_symmetry.space_group_name_H-M   'P 1'
#
loop_
_entity.id
_entity.type
_entity.pdbx_description
1 polymer ?
#
loop_
_entity_poly.entity_id
_entity_poly.type
_entity_poly.pdbx_seq_one_letter_code
_entity_poly.pdbx_strand_id
1 'polypeptide(L)'
;MKTKLALLFSTIIVSFFASAQNTCNAYYPFKEGVTFEMTNYSKKGKKESAVEYHVSEINGNTATVKATVVDDKNKEITTTSYEVTCYGNTISIDFKSMINPDILKQYKDMDMDISGTNIELPNDLDIGKKLKDADMVMSINMGGITMNMTMDMVNRTVDAKESITTPAGTFNCFAISYESQVKMGIKTSFTIKEWIAEGVGVVKTESYNKKGKLMGYSELTSISQ
;
A
#
# COMPACT_ATOMS: atom_id res chain seq x y z
N MET A 1 36.78 52.46 48.11
CA MET A 1 35.47 52.63 47.43
C MET A 1 35.23 51.39 46.57
N LYS A 2 34.06 50.75 46.74
CA LYS A 2 33.72 49.45 46.14
C LYS A 2 33.22 49.65 44.70
N THR A 3 33.92 49.13 43.71
CA THR A 3 33.43 49.01 42.33
C THR A 3 32.83 47.61 42.15
N LYS A 4 31.51 47.55 41.93
CA LYS A 4 30.81 46.32 41.57
C LYS A 4 31.05 46.02 40.10
N LEU A 5 31.70 44.90 39.80
CA LEU A 5 31.80 44.36 38.44
C LEU A 5 30.65 43.37 38.25
N ALA A 6 29.61 43.78 37.53
CA ALA A 6 28.49 42.92 37.17
C ALA A 6 28.90 42.03 35.99
N LEU A 7 29.05 40.74 36.23
CA LEU A 7 29.21 39.73 35.18
C LEU A 7 27.84 39.44 34.57
N LEU A 8 27.62 39.84 33.32
CA LEU A 8 26.44 39.46 32.53
C LEU A 8 26.71 38.09 31.90
N PHE A 9 26.07 37.05 32.42
CA PHE A 9 26.06 35.72 31.82
C PHE A 9 25.00 35.72 30.71
N SER A 10 25.42 35.84 29.45
CA SER A 10 24.53 35.70 28.30
C SER A 10 24.35 34.22 27.98
N THR A 11 23.29 33.61 28.51
CA THR A 11 22.82 32.27 28.11
C THR A 11 22.25 32.33 26.70
N ILE A 12 23.03 31.89 25.71
CA ILE A 12 22.54 31.54 24.37
C ILE A 12 21.64 30.31 24.52
N ILE A 13 20.32 30.51 24.39
CA ILE A 13 19.35 29.44 24.21
C ILE A 13 19.32 29.17 22.71
N VAL A 14 20.07 28.16 22.26
CA VAL A 14 19.90 27.61 20.91
C VAL A 14 18.60 26.81 20.94
N SER A 15 17.51 27.45 20.54
CA SER A 15 16.26 26.76 20.24
C SER A 15 16.51 25.85 19.04
N PHE A 16 16.83 24.59 19.30
CA PHE A 16 16.73 23.54 18.30
C PHE A 16 15.24 23.41 17.94
N PHE A 17 14.83 24.10 16.89
CA PHE A 17 13.63 23.74 16.16
C PHE A 17 13.92 22.38 15.52
N ALA A 18 13.67 21.30 16.27
CA ALA A 18 13.53 19.99 15.70
C ALA A 18 12.26 20.01 14.88
N SER A 19 12.37 20.37 13.59
CA SER A 19 11.37 19.99 12.61
C SER A 19 11.31 18.47 12.68
N ALA A 20 10.26 17.91 13.26
CA ALA A 20 9.91 16.52 13.02
C ALA A 20 9.71 16.41 11.51
N GLN A 21 10.72 15.91 10.80
CA GLN A 21 10.59 15.62 9.38
C GLN A 21 9.60 14.48 9.29
N ASN A 22 8.35 14.79 8.98
CA ASN A 22 7.34 13.79 8.63
C ASN A 22 7.82 13.13 7.33
N THR A 23 8.42 11.94 7.43
CA THR A 23 8.94 11.14 6.31
C THR A 23 7.81 10.45 5.52
N CYS A 24 6.63 11.05 5.48
CA CYS A 24 5.41 10.47 4.89
C CYS A 24 5.51 10.19 3.39
N ASN A 25 6.50 10.75 2.71
CA ASN A 25 6.80 10.52 1.30
C ASN A 25 7.87 9.45 1.07
N ALA A 26 8.27 8.67 2.09
CA ALA A 26 9.32 7.69 1.92
C ALA A 26 8.91 6.64 0.89
N TYR A 27 7.85 5.85 1.08
CA TYR A 27 7.51 4.82 0.09
C TYR A 27 6.25 5.08 -0.71
N TYR A 28 5.23 5.74 -0.16
CA TYR A 28 3.99 6.01 -0.90
C TYR A 28 3.91 7.48 -1.30
N PRO A 29 3.36 7.78 -2.50
CA PRO A 29 3.18 9.16 -2.92
C PRO A 29 2.16 9.86 -2.02
N PHE A 30 2.63 10.84 -1.25
CA PHE A 30 1.83 11.67 -0.35
C PHE A 30 1.81 13.12 -0.88
N LYS A 31 1.39 13.26 -2.14
CA LYS A 31 1.23 14.54 -2.84
C LYS A 31 -0.04 14.51 -3.68
N GLU A 32 -0.88 15.53 -3.55
CA GLU A 32 -2.09 15.68 -4.34
C GLU A 32 -1.78 15.75 -5.84
N GLY A 33 -2.66 15.15 -6.65
CA GLY A 33 -2.53 15.16 -8.10
C GLY A 33 -1.63 14.07 -8.67
N VAL A 34 -0.87 13.35 -7.82
CA VAL A 34 -0.07 12.20 -8.27
C VAL A 34 -0.98 11.15 -8.88
N THR A 35 -0.61 10.65 -10.05
CA THR A 35 -1.26 9.52 -10.71
C THR A 35 -0.26 8.43 -11.00
N PHE A 36 -0.70 7.18 -10.92
CA PHE A 36 0.11 6.02 -11.28
C PHE A 36 -0.76 4.87 -11.76
N GLU A 37 -0.23 4.04 -12.65
CA GLU A 37 -0.95 2.91 -13.23
C GLU A 37 -0.20 1.61 -12.95
N MET A 38 -0.91 0.62 -12.40
CA MET A 38 -0.44 -0.76 -12.31
C MET A 38 -1.17 -1.61 -13.34
N THR A 39 -0.45 -2.16 -14.32
CA THR A 39 -1.02 -3.09 -15.29
C THR A 39 -0.85 -4.53 -14.81
N ASN A 40 -1.94 -5.31 -14.84
CA ASN A 40 -1.96 -6.72 -14.48
C ASN A 40 -1.80 -7.61 -15.71
N TYR A 41 -0.95 -8.62 -15.59
CA TYR A 41 -0.63 -9.58 -16.62
C TYR A 41 -0.84 -11.01 -16.13
N SER A 42 -1.36 -11.84 -17.02
CA SER A 42 -1.31 -13.30 -16.84
C SER A 42 0.14 -13.78 -16.75
N LYS A 43 0.38 -14.99 -16.22
CA LYS A 43 1.69 -15.65 -16.27
C LYS A 43 2.31 -15.80 -17.67
N LYS A 44 1.53 -15.59 -18.74
CA LYS A 44 1.98 -15.63 -20.14
C LYS A 44 2.30 -14.24 -20.71
N GLY A 45 2.21 -13.18 -19.91
CA GLY A 45 2.46 -11.80 -20.34
C GLY A 45 1.30 -11.13 -21.09
N LYS A 46 0.12 -11.77 -21.17
CA LYS A 46 -1.08 -11.11 -21.69
C LYS A 46 -1.63 -10.12 -20.66
N LYS A 47 -1.84 -8.85 -21.04
CA LYS A 47 -2.59 -7.85 -20.25
C LYS A 47 -3.99 -8.38 -19.94
N GLU A 48 -4.40 -8.31 -18.68
CA GLU A 48 -5.74 -8.71 -18.21
C GLU A 48 -6.56 -7.52 -17.73
N SER A 49 -5.92 -6.58 -17.04
CA SER A 49 -6.55 -5.34 -16.55
C SER A 49 -5.48 -4.31 -16.22
N ALA A 50 -5.88 -3.09 -15.88
CA ALA A 50 -5.03 -2.13 -15.20
C ALA A 50 -5.78 -1.43 -14.07
N VAL A 51 -5.04 -0.89 -13.11
CA VAL A 51 -5.56 -0.06 -12.02
C VAL A 51 -4.90 1.30 -12.10
N GLU A 52 -5.70 2.32 -12.34
CA GLU A 52 -5.32 3.73 -12.37
C GLU A 52 -5.55 4.33 -10.99
N TYR A 53 -4.49 4.79 -10.35
CA TYR A 53 -4.53 5.41 -9.05
C TYR A 53 -4.39 6.93 -9.17
N HIS A 54 -5.12 7.65 -8.33
CA HIS A 54 -5.04 9.10 -8.23
C HIS A 54 -5.12 9.54 -6.76
N VAL A 55 -4.09 10.25 -6.29
CA VAL A 55 -4.09 10.87 -4.97
C VAL A 55 -4.95 12.13 -5.05
N SER A 56 -6.23 12.00 -4.67
CA SER A 56 -7.25 13.01 -4.97
C SER A 56 -7.30 14.16 -3.96
N GLU A 57 -6.91 13.88 -2.71
CA GLU A 57 -7.03 14.85 -1.60
C GLU A 57 -6.06 14.47 -0.49
N ILE A 58 -5.46 15.46 0.16
CA ILE A 58 -4.65 15.28 1.37
C ILE A 58 -5.18 16.17 2.50
N ASN A 59 -5.68 15.52 3.55
CA ASN A 59 -6.18 16.16 4.77
C ASN A 59 -5.24 15.86 5.94
N GLY A 60 -4.33 16.79 6.22
CA GLY A 60 -3.32 16.63 7.26
C GLY A 60 -2.37 15.48 6.94
N ASN A 61 -2.47 14.39 7.72
CA ASN A 61 -1.65 13.19 7.56
C ASN A 61 -2.38 12.06 6.81
N THR A 62 -3.56 12.30 6.26
CA THR A 62 -4.33 11.31 5.51
C THR A 62 -4.47 11.72 4.05
N ALA A 63 -4.11 10.82 3.13
CA ALA A 63 -4.30 10.96 1.69
C ALA A 63 -5.43 10.03 1.24
N THR A 64 -6.36 10.57 0.45
CA THR A 64 -7.41 9.79 -0.21
C THR A 64 -6.91 9.35 -1.57
N VAL A 65 -6.87 8.05 -1.82
CA VAL A 65 -6.45 7.46 -3.10
C VAL A 65 -7.66 6.87 -3.80
N LYS A 66 -7.98 7.39 -4.98
CA LYS A 66 -8.96 6.80 -5.90
C LYS A 66 -8.28 5.74 -6.73
N ALA A 67 -8.94 4.60 -6.91
CA ALA A 67 -8.46 3.48 -7.73
C ALA A 67 -9.53 3.11 -8.75
N THR A 68 -9.25 3.33 -10.03
CA THR A 68 -10.13 3.01 -11.15
C THR A 68 -9.59 1.78 -11.86
N VAL A 69 -10.42 0.76 -11.98
CA VAL A 69 -10.04 -0.55 -12.53
C VAL A 69 -10.58 -0.63 -13.95
N VAL A 70 -9.72 -0.95 -14.91
CA VAL A 70 -10.08 -1.05 -16.33
C VAL A 70 -9.77 -2.44 -16.89
N ASP A 71 -10.57 -2.89 -17.86
CA ASP A 71 -10.36 -4.16 -18.55
C ASP A 71 -9.19 -4.13 -19.57
N ASP A 72 -8.96 -5.23 -20.29
CA ASP A 72 -7.92 -5.32 -21.33
C ASP A 72 -8.16 -4.39 -22.54
N LYS A 73 -9.32 -3.72 -22.60
CA LYS A 73 -9.72 -2.74 -23.62
C LYS A 73 -9.85 -1.32 -23.05
N ASN A 74 -9.31 -1.08 -21.85
CA ASN A 74 -9.37 0.19 -21.12
C ASN A 74 -10.80 0.67 -20.84
N LYS A 75 -11.76 -0.24 -20.69
CA LYS A 75 -13.11 0.10 -20.22
C LYS A 75 -13.16 0.01 -18.71
N GLU A 76 -13.70 1.04 -18.06
CA GLU A 76 -13.90 1.06 -16.63
C GLU A 76 -14.81 -0.12 -16.19
N ILE A 77 -14.30 -0.87 -15.20
CA ILE A 77 -15.01 -1.95 -14.52
C ILE A 77 -15.66 -1.40 -13.26
N THR A 78 -14.89 -0.67 -12.45
CA THR A 78 -15.33 -0.04 -11.20
C THR A 78 -14.30 0.97 -10.71
N THR A 79 -14.73 1.85 -9.81
CA THR A 79 -13.87 2.82 -9.12
C THR A 79 -14.11 2.70 -7.62
N THR A 80 -13.03 2.68 -6.85
CA THR A 80 -13.05 2.65 -5.38
C THR A 80 -12.16 3.75 -4.82
N SER A 81 -12.21 3.94 -3.50
CA SER A 81 -11.30 4.83 -2.80
C SER A 81 -10.91 4.24 -1.46
N TYR A 82 -9.67 4.48 -1.05
CA TYR A 82 -9.14 4.08 0.23
C TYR A 82 -8.20 5.16 0.76
N GLU A 83 -7.98 5.15 2.07
CA GLU A 83 -7.13 6.13 2.73
C GLU A 83 -5.72 5.57 2.96
N VAL A 84 -4.73 6.44 2.84
CA VAL A 84 -3.34 6.20 3.25
C VAL A 84 -3.03 7.22 4.33
N THR A 85 -2.74 6.78 5.55
CA THR A 85 -2.44 7.66 6.67
C THR A 85 -0.99 7.53 7.11
N CYS A 86 -0.35 8.66 7.36
CA CYS A 86 1.00 8.73 7.88
C CYS A 86 1.03 8.95 9.39
N TYR A 87 1.61 8.00 10.12
CA TYR A 87 1.82 8.06 11.56
C TYR A 87 3.32 8.07 11.87
N GLY A 88 3.89 9.27 12.03
CA GLY A 88 5.32 9.43 12.30
C GLY A 88 6.18 8.86 11.17
N ASN A 89 6.83 7.71 11.42
CA ASN A 89 7.70 7.02 10.46
C ASN A 89 7.03 5.80 9.80
N THR A 90 5.71 5.69 9.83
CA THR A 90 4.97 4.53 9.29
C THR A 90 3.79 4.99 8.46
N ILE A 91 3.65 4.40 7.27
CA ILE A 91 2.49 4.50 6.43
C ILE A 91 1.50 3.40 6.81
N SER A 92 0.24 3.76 6.97
CA SER A 92 -0.89 2.87 7.23
C SER A 92 -1.85 2.97 6.05
N ILE A 93 -1.97 1.91 5.27
CA ILE A 93 -2.89 1.83 4.13
C ILE A 93 -4.17 1.15 4.61
N ASP A 94 -5.33 1.77 4.36
CA ASP A 94 -6.64 1.21 4.70
C ASP A 94 -6.78 -0.20 4.12
N PHE A 95 -7.14 -1.18 4.96
CA PHE A 95 -7.31 -2.57 4.55
C PHE A 95 -8.26 -2.74 3.36
N LYS A 96 -9.19 -1.79 3.12
CA LYS A 96 -10.05 -1.77 1.93
C LYS A 96 -9.27 -1.77 0.62
N SER A 97 -8.01 -1.36 0.61
CA SER A 97 -7.12 -1.47 -0.55
C SER A 97 -6.90 -2.94 -0.98
N MET A 98 -7.13 -3.90 -0.08
CA MET A 98 -7.02 -5.34 -0.37
C MET A 98 -8.26 -5.91 -1.08
N ILE A 99 -9.36 -5.15 -1.15
CA ILE A 99 -10.62 -5.65 -1.72
C ILE A 99 -10.43 -5.87 -3.22
N ASN A 100 -10.70 -7.09 -3.68
CA ASN A 100 -10.76 -7.35 -5.11
C ASN A 100 -11.98 -6.61 -5.71
N PRO A 101 -11.79 -5.76 -6.73
CA PRO A 101 -12.86 -5.05 -7.43
C PRO A 101 -14.01 -5.93 -7.93
N ASP A 102 -13.72 -7.17 -8.34
CA ASP A 102 -14.73 -8.13 -8.80
C ASP A 102 -15.71 -8.52 -7.67
N ILE A 103 -15.23 -8.58 -6.43
CA ILE A 103 -16.07 -8.85 -5.25
C ILE A 103 -17.06 -7.71 -5.07
N LEU A 104 -16.58 -6.46 -5.09
CA LEU A 104 -17.45 -5.29 -4.97
C LEU A 104 -18.47 -5.25 -6.10
N LYS A 105 -18.05 -5.52 -7.33
CA LYS A 105 -18.95 -5.57 -8.48
C LYS A 105 -20.03 -6.65 -8.33
N GLN A 106 -19.66 -7.83 -7.83
CA GLN A 106 -20.56 -8.96 -7.67
C GLN A 106 -21.59 -8.72 -6.55
N TYR A 107 -21.20 -8.04 -5.47
CA TYR A 107 -22.03 -7.88 -4.26
C TYR A 107 -22.45 -6.43 -3.98
N LYS A 108 -22.30 -5.50 -4.94
CA LYS A 108 -22.59 -4.06 -4.78
C LYS A 108 -23.99 -3.72 -4.26
N ASP A 109 -24.99 -4.57 -4.53
CA ASP A 109 -26.40 -4.34 -4.17
C ASP A 109 -26.78 -5.07 -2.86
N MET A 110 -25.80 -5.69 -2.20
CA MET A 110 -25.97 -6.42 -0.94
C MET A 110 -25.45 -5.58 0.22
N ASP A 111 -25.99 -5.84 1.41
CA ASP A 111 -25.48 -5.24 2.65
C ASP A 111 -24.18 -5.93 3.05
N MET A 112 -23.09 -5.15 3.09
CA MET A 112 -21.72 -5.61 3.34
C MET A 112 -21.16 -4.88 4.54
N ASP A 113 -20.75 -5.64 5.55
CA ASP A 113 -19.94 -5.14 6.66
C ASP A 113 -18.47 -5.51 6.42
N ILE A 114 -17.57 -4.55 6.55
CA ILE A 114 -16.14 -4.73 6.29
C ILE A 114 -15.34 -4.18 7.47
N SER A 115 -14.55 -5.06 8.07
CA SER A 115 -13.61 -4.74 9.14
C SER A 115 -12.24 -5.33 8.82
N GLY A 116 -11.21 -4.91 9.56
CA GLY A 116 -9.87 -5.41 9.34
C GLY A 116 -8.81 -4.58 10.04
N THR A 117 -7.57 -4.98 9.82
CA THR A 117 -6.37 -4.29 10.28
C THR A 117 -5.63 -3.73 9.08
N ASN A 118 -5.31 -2.43 9.11
CA ASN A 118 -4.60 -1.73 8.05
C ASN A 118 -3.22 -2.34 7.77
N ILE A 119 -2.74 -2.13 6.54
CA ILE A 119 -1.39 -2.51 6.14
C ILE A 119 -0.41 -1.44 6.64
N GLU A 120 0.45 -1.81 7.59
CA GLU A 120 1.53 -0.92 8.04
C GLU A 120 2.81 -1.16 7.22
N LEU A 121 3.41 -0.07 6.76
CA LEU A 121 4.72 -0.04 6.10
C LEU A 121 5.61 1.01 6.79
N PRO A 122 6.60 0.58 7.58
CA PRO A 122 7.55 1.49 8.18
C PRO A 122 8.52 2.06 7.13
N ASN A 123 8.93 3.31 7.28
CA ASN A 123 9.85 3.98 6.35
C ASN A 123 11.31 3.52 6.51
N ASP A 124 11.65 2.86 7.62
CA ASP A 124 12.93 2.22 7.87
C ASP A 124 12.87 0.73 7.48
N LEU A 125 12.99 0.43 6.19
CA LEU A 125 13.06 -0.96 5.71
C LEU A 125 14.51 -1.46 5.71
N ASP A 126 14.70 -2.66 6.25
CA ASP A 126 15.97 -3.37 6.27
C ASP A 126 15.75 -4.83 5.88
N ILE A 127 16.73 -5.42 5.21
CA ILE A 127 16.68 -6.84 4.82
C ILE A 127 16.55 -7.72 6.08
N GLY A 128 15.61 -8.66 6.04
CA GLY A 128 15.26 -9.55 7.14
C GLY A 128 14.20 -9.01 8.09
N LYS A 129 13.81 -7.73 7.98
CA LYS A 129 12.78 -7.12 8.84
C LYS A 129 11.43 -7.80 8.61
N LYS A 130 10.77 -8.20 9.71
CA LYS A 130 9.39 -8.65 9.70
C LYS A 130 8.46 -7.45 9.79
N LEU A 131 7.41 -7.45 8.98
CA LEU A 131 6.39 -6.42 8.98
C LEU A 131 5.12 -6.96 9.65
N LYS A 132 4.30 -6.06 10.20
CA LYS A 132 3.04 -6.46 10.85
C LYS A 132 2.08 -7.07 9.84
N ASP A 133 1.41 -8.12 10.27
CA ASP A 133 0.32 -8.72 9.51
C ASP A 133 -0.85 -7.73 9.38
N ALA A 134 -1.65 -7.91 8.34
CA ALA A 134 -2.87 -7.16 8.09
C ALA A 134 -3.99 -8.15 7.70
N ASP A 135 -5.23 -7.75 7.92
CA ASP A 135 -6.37 -8.61 7.65
C ASP A 135 -7.60 -7.83 7.22
N MET A 136 -8.52 -8.53 6.59
CA MET A 136 -9.85 -8.05 6.28
C MET A 136 -10.86 -9.15 6.48
N VAL A 137 -11.96 -8.79 7.12
CA VAL A 137 -13.18 -9.58 7.26
C VAL A 137 -14.30 -8.86 6.55
N MET A 138 -14.91 -9.53 5.57
CA MET A 138 -16.09 -9.06 4.86
C MET A 138 -17.27 -9.99 5.15
N SER A 139 -18.33 -9.44 5.69
CA SER A 139 -19.59 -10.13 5.99
C SER A 139 -20.68 -9.64 5.05
N ILE A 140 -21.19 -10.53 4.19
CA ILE A 140 -22.20 -10.22 3.19
C ILE A 140 -23.53 -10.82 3.63
N ASN A 141 -24.55 -9.99 3.81
CA ASN A 141 -25.90 -10.45 4.15
C ASN A 141 -26.70 -10.77 2.89
N MET A 142 -27.07 -12.04 2.72
CA MET A 142 -27.80 -12.55 1.55
C MET A 142 -29.27 -12.83 1.86
N GLY A 143 -29.92 -12.01 2.68
CA GLY A 143 -31.36 -12.13 2.97
C GLY A 143 -31.72 -13.34 3.84
N GLY A 144 -30.94 -13.57 4.90
CA GLY A 144 -31.17 -14.66 5.88
C GLY A 144 -29.97 -15.59 6.09
N ILE A 145 -28.94 -15.47 5.25
CA ILE A 145 -27.66 -16.17 5.40
C ILE A 145 -26.54 -15.12 5.34
N THR A 146 -25.65 -15.12 6.32
CA THR A 146 -24.43 -14.31 6.30
C THR A 146 -23.27 -15.13 5.74
N MET A 147 -22.67 -14.64 4.66
CA MET A 147 -21.46 -15.21 4.08
C MET A 147 -20.25 -14.42 4.57
N ASN A 148 -19.27 -15.11 5.16
CA ASN A 148 -18.03 -14.49 5.61
C ASN A 148 -16.88 -14.81 4.65
N MET A 149 -16.19 -13.76 4.24
CA MET A 149 -14.93 -13.82 3.51
C MET A 149 -13.85 -13.19 4.38
N THR A 150 -12.70 -13.86 4.44
CA THR A 150 -11.53 -13.36 5.17
C THR A 150 -10.33 -13.33 4.23
N MET A 151 -9.52 -12.29 4.34
CA MET A 151 -8.24 -12.16 3.65
C MET A 151 -7.17 -11.77 4.68
N ASP A 152 -6.21 -12.66 4.91
CA ASP A 152 -5.08 -12.40 5.79
C ASP A 152 -3.81 -12.17 4.96
N MET A 153 -3.04 -11.14 5.31
CA MET A 153 -1.73 -10.82 4.76
C MET A 153 -0.69 -11.06 5.84
N VAL A 154 -0.09 -12.26 5.84
CA VAL A 154 0.72 -12.75 6.96
C VAL A 154 2.15 -13.07 6.57
N ASN A 155 3.02 -13.17 7.57
CA ASN A 155 4.43 -13.56 7.41
C ASN A 155 5.24 -12.58 6.53
N ARG A 156 4.86 -11.30 6.55
CA ARG A 156 5.48 -10.25 5.74
C ARG A 156 6.95 -10.05 6.10
N THR A 157 7.84 -10.12 5.11
CA THR A 157 9.29 -10.06 5.31
C THR A 157 9.95 -9.24 4.21
N VAL A 158 10.87 -8.35 4.56
CA VAL A 158 11.77 -7.68 3.61
C VAL A 158 12.87 -8.66 3.23
N ASP A 159 12.87 -9.15 1.99
CA ASP A 159 13.75 -10.23 1.54
C ASP A 159 15.07 -9.72 0.96
N ALA A 160 15.02 -8.62 0.22
CA ALA A 160 16.16 -8.11 -0.53
C ALA A 160 16.00 -6.63 -0.89
N LYS A 161 17.07 -6.05 -1.41
CA LYS A 161 17.06 -4.75 -2.09
C LYS A 161 17.64 -4.93 -3.49
N GLU A 162 16.88 -4.61 -4.52
CA GLU A 162 17.25 -4.86 -5.91
C GLU A 162 16.64 -3.85 -6.89
N SER A 163 17.22 -3.76 -8.08
CA SER A 163 16.75 -2.85 -9.12
C SER A 163 15.69 -3.53 -9.98
N ILE A 164 14.52 -2.89 -10.13
CA ILE A 164 13.41 -3.37 -10.95
C ILE A 164 13.16 -2.38 -12.09
N THR A 165 13.06 -2.90 -13.31
CA THR A 165 12.72 -2.13 -14.50
C THR A 165 11.31 -2.48 -14.97
N THR A 166 10.50 -1.46 -15.18
CA THR A 166 9.14 -1.53 -15.73
C THR A 166 9.00 -0.50 -16.85
N PRO A 167 7.85 -0.42 -17.56
CA PRO A 167 7.64 0.64 -18.54
C PRO A 167 7.70 2.06 -17.97
N ALA A 168 7.45 2.23 -16.66
CA ALA A 168 7.55 3.52 -15.97
C ALA A 168 8.99 3.94 -15.62
N GLY A 169 9.97 3.04 -15.75
CA GLY A 169 11.38 3.34 -15.46
C GLY A 169 12.11 2.23 -14.71
N THR A 170 13.27 2.57 -14.15
CA THR A 170 14.08 1.67 -13.32
C THR A 170 14.16 2.21 -11.90
N PHE A 171 13.87 1.36 -10.93
CA PHE A 171 13.69 1.74 -9.53
C PHE A 171 14.53 0.84 -8.61
N ASN A 172 15.15 1.43 -7.59
CA ASN A 172 15.78 0.66 -6.52
C ASN A 172 14.70 0.30 -5.49
N CYS A 173 14.34 -0.98 -5.44
CA CYS A 173 13.22 -1.47 -4.65
C CYS A 173 13.68 -2.30 -3.46
N PHE A 174 12.90 -2.28 -2.38
CA PHE A 174 12.88 -3.39 -1.44
C PHE A 174 11.92 -4.46 -1.95
N ALA A 175 12.38 -5.72 -1.97
CA ALA A 175 11.53 -6.88 -2.23
C ALA A 175 10.92 -7.34 -0.91
N ILE A 176 9.60 -7.45 -0.84
CA ILE A 176 8.85 -7.92 0.31
C ILE A 176 8.06 -9.16 -0.12
N SER A 177 8.09 -10.23 0.68
CA SER A 177 7.22 -11.39 0.48
C SER A 177 6.29 -11.63 1.64
N TYR A 178 5.14 -12.21 1.33
CA TYR A 178 4.11 -12.55 2.31
C TYR A 178 3.18 -13.65 1.79
N GLU A 179 2.40 -14.24 2.70
CA GLU A 179 1.33 -15.16 2.36
C GLU A 179 -0.01 -14.41 2.38
N SER A 180 -0.73 -14.41 1.26
CA SER A 180 -2.12 -13.98 1.19
C SER A 180 -3.01 -15.20 1.37
N GLN A 181 -3.79 -15.23 2.44
CA GLN A 181 -4.69 -16.32 2.79
C GLN A 181 -6.13 -15.85 2.61
N VAL A 182 -6.82 -16.39 1.62
CA VAL A 182 -8.22 -16.05 1.33
C VAL A 182 -9.09 -17.22 1.76
N LYS A 183 -10.09 -16.98 2.62
CA LYS A 183 -11.04 -18.00 3.06
C LYS A 183 -12.47 -17.54 2.84
N MET A 184 -13.15 -18.29 1.98
CA MET A 184 -14.57 -18.18 1.66
C MET A 184 -15.10 -19.61 1.57
N GLY A 185 -15.50 -20.17 2.71
CA GLY A 185 -15.69 -21.61 2.89
C GLY A 185 -14.36 -22.38 2.95
N ILE A 186 -13.66 -22.50 1.81
CA ILE A 186 -12.36 -23.16 1.71
C ILE A 186 -11.23 -22.12 1.77
N LYS A 187 -10.19 -22.42 2.55
CA LYS A 187 -8.98 -21.59 2.63
C LYS A 187 -8.03 -21.86 1.46
N THR A 188 -7.72 -20.82 0.70
CA THR A 188 -6.71 -20.80 -0.35
C THR A 188 -5.57 -19.87 0.08
N SER A 189 -4.33 -20.25 -0.22
CA SER A 189 -3.15 -19.44 0.09
C SER A 189 -2.33 -19.19 -1.16
N PHE A 190 -1.75 -18.01 -1.23
CA PHE A 190 -0.85 -17.56 -2.28
C PHE A 190 0.39 -16.94 -1.64
N THR A 191 1.55 -17.16 -2.25
CA THR A 191 2.74 -16.37 -1.92
C THR A 191 2.75 -15.17 -2.83
N ILE A 192 2.85 -13.97 -2.25
CA ILE A 192 3.00 -12.74 -3.00
C ILE A 192 4.41 -12.21 -2.79
N LYS A 193 5.01 -11.70 -3.85
CA LYS A 193 6.20 -10.85 -3.80
C LYS A 193 5.82 -9.47 -4.32
N GLU A 194 6.19 -8.43 -3.59
CA GLU A 194 6.01 -7.04 -4.00
C GLU A 194 7.36 -6.33 -3.97
N TRP A 195 7.57 -5.43 -4.92
CA TRP A 195 8.75 -4.57 -4.99
C TRP A 195 8.31 -3.15 -4.78
N ILE A 196 8.80 -2.51 -3.72
CA ILE A 196 8.42 -1.16 -3.33
C ILE A 196 9.61 -0.20 -3.45
N ALA A 197 9.39 0.93 -4.10
CA ALA A 197 10.39 1.96 -4.31
C ALA A 197 10.05 3.26 -3.58
N GLU A 198 11.09 3.96 -3.14
CA GLU A 198 10.98 5.24 -2.46
C GLU A 198 10.30 6.28 -3.37
N GLY A 199 9.34 7.03 -2.83
CA GLY A 199 8.56 8.06 -3.52
C GLY A 199 7.55 7.53 -4.54
N VAL A 200 7.49 6.23 -4.80
CA VAL A 200 6.72 5.62 -5.90
C VAL A 200 5.65 4.67 -5.40
N GLY A 201 5.98 3.83 -4.43
CA GLY A 201 5.11 2.78 -3.91
C GLY A 201 5.45 1.46 -4.57
N VAL A 202 4.43 0.62 -4.75
CA VAL A 202 4.59 -0.68 -5.40
C VAL A 202 4.94 -0.49 -6.87
N VAL A 203 6.08 -1.03 -7.29
CA VAL A 203 6.59 -1.02 -8.66
C VAL A 203 6.23 -2.30 -9.40
N LYS A 204 6.22 -3.44 -8.69
CA LYS A 204 5.90 -4.75 -9.25
C LYS A 204 5.26 -5.64 -8.20
N THR A 205 4.36 -6.53 -8.60
CA THR A 205 3.93 -7.66 -7.78
C THR A 205 3.94 -8.96 -8.56
N GLU A 206 4.16 -10.08 -7.88
CA GLU A 206 4.07 -11.42 -8.45
C GLU A 206 3.30 -12.33 -7.49
N SER A 207 2.36 -13.11 -8.05
CA SER A 207 1.51 -14.03 -7.29
C SER A 207 1.84 -15.48 -7.63
N TYR A 208 2.08 -16.29 -6.60
CA TYR A 208 2.47 -17.69 -6.73
C TYR A 208 1.47 -18.60 -6.01
N ASN A 209 1.14 -19.73 -6.62
CA ASN A 209 0.31 -20.74 -5.96
C ASN A 209 1.12 -21.56 -4.93
N LYS A 210 0.42 -22.40 -4.15
CA LYS A 210 1.03 -23.32 -3.16
C LYS A 210 2.14 -24.25 -3.71
N LYS A 211 2.24 -24.43 -5.04
CA LYS A 211 3.29 -25.23 -5.71
C LYS A 211 4.46 -24.38 -6.21
N GLY A 212 4.51 -23.09 -5.85
CA GLY A 212 5.53 -22.15 -6.31
C GLY A 212 5.41 -21.75 -7.78
N LYS A 213 4.27 -22.01 -8.44
CA LYS A 213 4.08 -21.63 -9.85
C LYS A 213 3.48 -20.23 -9.93
N LEU A 214 4.09 -19.38 -10.75
CA LEU A 214 3.58 -18.05 -11.09
C LEU A 214 2.16 -18.14 -11.65
N MET A 215 1.26 -17.32 -11.11
CA MET A 215 -0.13 -17.19 -11.53
C MET A 215 -0.32 -15.95 -12.42
N GLY A 216 0.30 -14.84 -12.03
CA GLY A 216 0.25 -13.56 -12.70
C GLY A 216 1.16 -12.56 -11.99
N TYR A 217 1.30 -11.39 -12.57
CA TYR A 217 2.12 -10.31 -12.04
C TYR A 217 1.52 -8.95 -12.41
N SER A 218 1.91 -7.90 -11.72
CA SER A 218 1.58 -6.52 -12.08
C SER A 218 2.83 -5.67 -12.13
N GLU A 219 2.84 -4.65 -12.99
CA GLU A 219 3.95 -3.72 -13.15
C GLU A 219 3.44 -2.28 -13.18
N LEU A 220 4.22 -1.37 -12.61
CA LEU A 220 4.03 0.06 -12.74
C LEU A 220 4.30 0.47 -14.18
N THR A 221 3.26 0.85 -14.91
CA THR A 221 3.33 1.20 -16.33
C THR A 221 3.36 2.69 -16.58
N SER A 222 2.85 3.49 -15.64
CA SER A 222 2.88 4.95 -15.71
C SER A 222 2.94 5.56 -14.32
N ILE A 223 3.62 6.70 -14.19
CA ILE A 223 3.60 7.54 -13.00
C ILE A 223 3.78 9.00 -13.40
N SER A 224 2.99 9.89 -12.80
CA SER A 224 3.08 11.34 -12.97
C SER A 224 2.96 11.99 -11.61
N GLN A 225 3.95 12.80 -11.23
CA GLN A 225 4.07 13.42 -9.91
C GLN A 225 4.11 14.94 -9.94
#